data_AF-A0A829D5D5-F1
#
_entry.id   AF-A0A829D5D5-F1
#
_cell.length_a   1.000
_cell.length_b   1.000
_cell.length_c   1.000
_cell.angle_alpha   90.00
_cell.angle_beta   90.00
_cell.angle_gamma   90.00
#
_symmetry.space_group_name_H-M   'P 1'
#
loop_
_entity.id
_entity.type
_entity.pdbx_description
1 polymer ?
#
loop_
_entity_poly.entity_id
_entity_poly.type
_entity_poly.pdbx_seq_one_letter_code
_entity_poly.pdbx_strand_id
1 'polypeptide(L)'
;MADKTIIQAIVQAWKIGFPIFFPKLGIVDSVDSEKKLLIVKVAEDFIHDVIWTEPVVPMQGSKCLLIARDNIEKRYTAFGFEKIDSIKTKIADKVEIEVNESKTFLNYNNIIKLTIDDEGFLLDLGGKPFKIRGNIEQDGDFKTTGKIEAEKK
;
A
#
# COMPACT_ATOMS: atom_id res chain seq x y z
N MET A 1 -33.80 -6.34 33.30
CA MET A 1 -33.71 -5.68 31.98
C MET A 1 -33.22 -6.73 31.01
N ALA A 2 -34.03 -7.12 30.01
CA ALA A 2 -33.58 -8.10 29.03
C ALA A 2 -32.42 -7.49 28.24
N ASP A 3 -31.30 -8.21 28.14
CA ASP A 3 -30.18 -7.81 27.31
C ASP A 3 -30.68 -7.60 25.88
N LYS A 4 -30.78 -6.33 25.47
CA LYS A 4 -31.13 -6.00 24.09
C LYS A 4 -30.00 -6.56 23.23
N THR A 5 -30.31 -7.56 22.42
CA THR A 5 -29.34 -8.12 21.51
C THR A 5 -28.98 -7.07 20.45
N ILE A 6 -27.76 -7.12 19.93
CA ILE A 6 -27.33 -6.24 18.83
C ILE A 6 -28.31 -6.26 17.66
N ILE A 7 -28.90 -7.42 17.38
CA ILE A 7 -29.93 -7.60 16.34
C ILE A 7 -31.17 -6.77 16.64
N GLN A 8 -31.67 -6.78 17.88
CA GLN A 8 -32.83 -5.98 18.28
C GLN A 8 -32.54 -4.48 18.19
N ALA A 9 -31.32 -4.05 18.55
CA ALA A 9 -30.91 -2.64 18.41
C ALA A 9 -30.86 -2.20 16.94
N ILE A 10 -30.29 -3.02 16.05
CA ILE A 10 -30.24 -2.75 14.61
C ILE A 10 -31.65 -2.68 14.01
N VAL A 11 -32.53 -3.63 14.35
CA VAL A 11 -33.91 -3.65 13.88
C VAL A 11 -34.70 -2.44 14.38
N GLN A 12 -34.48 -2.01 15.64
CA GLN A 12 -35.10 -0.79 16.15
C GLN A 12 -34.57 0.47 15.43
N ALA A 13 -33.26 0.58 15.22
CA ALA A 13 -32.65 1.69 14.49
C ALA A 13 -33.22 1.81 13.07
N TRP A 14 -33.36 0.69 12.36
CA TRP A 14 -33.98 0.66 11.04
C TRP A 14 -35.46 1.10 11.09
N LYS A 15 -36.24 0.58 12.05
CA LYS A 15 -37.66 0.94 12.22
C LYS A 15 -37.91 2.42 12.52
N ILE A 16 -36.97 3.10 13.18
CA ILE A 16 -37.06 4.54 13.46
C ILE A 16 -36.48 5.40 12.33
N GLY A 17 -36.14 4.81 11.19
CA GLY A 17 -35.61 5.52 10.02
C GLY A 17 -34.15 5.93 10.15
N PHE A 18 -33.39 5.31 11.06
CA PHE A 18 -31.95 5.53 11.11
C PHE A 18 -31.33 4.99 9.81
N PRO A 19 -30.52 5.79 9.09
CA PRO A 19 -29.90 5.31 7.86
C PRO A 19 -29.01 4.11 8.16
N ILE A 20 -28.97 3.13 7.26
CA ILE A 20 -28.03 2.01 7.35
C ILE A 20 -27.37 1.92 5.99
N PHE A 21 -26.11 2.35 5.90
CA PHE A 21 -25.36 2.26 4.64
C PHE A 21 -24.66 0.92 4.55
N PHE A 22 -25.04 0.13 3.55
CA PHE A 22 -24.30 -1.07 3.19
C PHE A 22 -23.03 -0.72 2.40
N PRO A 23 -21.99 -1.57 2.47
CA PRO A 23 -20.83 -1.42 1.60
C PRO A 23 -21.26 -1.43 0.13
N LYS A 24 -20.69 -0.53 -0.66
CA LYS A 24 -20.89 -0.49 -2.12
C LYS A 24 -19.62 -0.99 -2.82
N LEU A 25 -19.77 -1.68 -3.94
CA LEU A 25 -18.66 -1.93 -4.85
C LEU A 25 -18.52 -0.73 -5.79
N GLY A 26 -17.31 -0.21 -5.92
CA GLY A 26 -17.00 0.90 -6.80
C GLY A 26 -15.78 0.64 -7.67
N ILE A 27 -15.61 1.46 -8.70
CA ILE A 27 -14.43 1.48 -9.58
C ILE A 27 -13.81 2.87 -9.47
N VAL A 28 -12.51 2.95 -9.17
CA VAL A 28 -11.78 4.21 -9.09
C VAL A 28 -11.79 4.87 -10.47
N ASP A 29 -12.37 6.05 -10.58
CA ASP A 29 -12.43 6.82 -11.82
C ASP A 29 -11.25 7.79 -11.94
N SER A 30 -10.87 8.44 -10.84
CA SER A 30 -9.69 9.30 -10.78
C SER A 30 -9.10 9.35 -9.37
N VAL A 31 -7.81 9.72 -9.31
CA VAL A 31 -7.00 9.73 -8.08
C VAL A 31 -6.30 11.09 -7.95
N ASP A 32 -6.59 11.81 -6.86
CA ASP A 32 -5.83 12.98 -6.42
C ASP A 32 -4.97 12.58 -5.22
N SER A 33 -3.74 12.15 -5.49
CA SER A 33 -2.78 11.68 -4.49
C SER A 33 -2.31 12.77 -3.53
N GLU A 34 -2.33 14.04 -3.95
CA GLU A 34 -1.90 15.17 -3.12
C GLU A 34 -2.93 15.46 -2.03
N LYS A 35 -4.22 15.51 -2.42
CA LYS A 35 -5.33 15.77 -1.49
C LYS A 35 -5.85 14.51 -0.81
N LYS A 36 -5.40 13.33 -1.25
CA LYS A 36 -5.89 12.02 -0.81
C LYS A 36 -7.39 11.84 -1.07
N LEU A 37 -7.85 12.24 -2.26
CA LEU A 37 -9.24 12.14 -2.71
C LEU A 37 -9.39 11.31 -3.99
N LEU A 38 -10.51 10.61 -4.11
CA LEU A 38 -10.90 9.80 -5.26
C LEU A 38 -12.25 10.27 -5.78
N ILE A 39 -12.43 10.10 -7.09
CA ILE A 39 -13.74 9.96 -7.68
C ILE A 39 -13.96 8.47 -7.93
N VAL A 40 -15.08 7.93 -7.46
CA VAL A 40 -15.40 6.51 -7.60
C VAL A 40 -16.72 6.35 -8.33
N LYS A 41 -16.71 5.59 -9.42
CA LYS A 41 -17.91 5.20 -10.16
C LYS A 41 -18.61 4.05 -9.44
N VAL A 42 -19.91 4.18 -9.21
CA VAL A 42 -20.77 3.14 -8.63
C VAL A 42 -21.99 2.99 -9.52
N ALA A 43 -22.14 1.82 -10.15
CA ALA A 43 -23.12 1.62 -11.22
C ALA A 43 -23.00 2.72 -12.30
N GLU A 44 -23.98 3.59 -12.47
CA GLU A 44 -23.94 4.71 -13.43
C GLU A 44 -23.67 6.08 -12.79
N ASP A 45 -23.49 6.14 -11.47
CA ASP A 45 -23.24 7.38 -10.72
C ASP A 45 -21.76 7.54 -10.34
N PHE A 46 -21.38 8.79 -10.06
CA PHE A 46 -20.05 9.13 -9.55
C PHE A 46 -20.13 9.70 -8.13
N ILE A 47 -19.26 9.20 -7.27
CA ILE A 47 -19.10 9.68 -5.90
C ILE A 47 -17.78 10.43 -5.81
N HIS A 48 -17.86 11.70 -5.43
CA HIS A 48 -16.72 12.59 -5.25
C HIS A 48 -16.25 12.61 -3.80
N ASP A 49 -15.05 13.17 -3.58
CA ASP A 49 -14.45 13.37 -2.25
C ASP A 49 -14.33 12.09 -1.41
N VAL A 50 -14.12 10.95 -2.09
CA VAL A 50 -13.91 9.67 -1.43
C VAL A 50 -12.48 9.59 -0.94
N ILE A 51 -12.27 9.39 0.36
CA ILE A 51 -10.92 9.18 0.90
C ILE A 51 -10.56 7.70 0.85
N TRP A 52 -9.29 7.35 1.06
CA TRP A 52 -8.88 5.97 1.27
C TRP A 52 -7.88 5.87 2.42
N THR A 53 -7.58 4.63 2.82
CA THR A 53 -6.56 4.36 3.84
C THR A 53 -5.20 4.09 3.22
N GLU A 54 -4.20 4.79 3.75
CA GLU A 54 -2.78 4.47 3.57
C GLU A 54 -2.46 3.03 4.04
N PRO A 55 -1.38 2.41 3.55
CA PRO A 55 -0.24 3.00 2.81
C PRO A 55 -0.28 2.89 1.29
N VAL A 56 -1.42 2.48 0.72
CA VAL A 56 -1.55 2.26 -0.72
C VAL A 56 -1.98 3.53 -1.44
N VAL A 57 -1.52 3.71 -2.68
CA VAL A 57 -2.11 4.64 -3.64
C VAL A 57 -2.89 3.80 -4.65
N PRO A 58 -4.22 3.94 -4.71
CA PRO A 58 -5.05 3.14 -5.60
C PRO A 58 -4.79 3.50 -7.07
N MET A 59 -4.92 2.51 -7.96
CA MET A 59 -4.80 2.71 -9.40
C MET A 59 -6.16 3.12 -10.01
N GLN A 60 -6.13 4.00 -11.00
CA GLN A 60 -7.31 4.29 -11.82
C GLN A 60 -7.86 2.99 -12.46
N GLY A 61 -9.18 2.83 -12.44
CA GLY A 61 -9.87 1.63 -12.91
C GLY A 61 -9.86 0.46 -11.91
N SER A 62 -9.22 0.60 -10.74
CA SER A 62 -9.25 -0.44 -9.71
C SER A 62 -10.65 -0.57 -9.10
N LYS A 63 -11.12 -1.81 -8.91
CA LYS A 63 -12.28 -2.07 -8.05
C LYS A 63 -11.93 -1.80 -6.59
N CYS A 64 -12.91 -1.35 -5.81
CA CYS A 64 -12.78 -1.08 -4.38
C CYS A 64 -14.12 -1.24 -3.65
N LEU A 65 -14.05 -1.38 -2.33
CA LEU A 65 -15.20 -1.33 -1.43
C LEU A 65 -15.34 0.08 -0.84
N LEU A 66 -16.54 0.62 -0.87
CA LEU A 66 -16.89 1.90 -0.28
C LEU A 66 -17.74 1.70 0.98
N ILE A 67 -17.33 2.32 2.08
CA ILE A 67 -18.07 2.33 3.34
C ILE A 67 -18.36 3.78 3.72
N ALA A 68 -19.63 4.08 4.04
CA ALA A 68 -20.02 5.41 4.48
C ALA A 68 -19.47 5.68 5.88
N ARG A 69 -18.73 6.77 6.04
CA ARG A 69 -18.23 7.27 7.33
C ARG A 69 -19.34 7.95 8.10
N ASP A 70 -19.32 7.77 9.42
CA ASP A 70 -20.28 8.37 10.36
C ASP A 70 -21.74 8.10 10.00
N ASN A 71 -21.98 7.10 9.15
CA ASN A 71 -23.27 6.83 8.56
C ASN A 71 -23.84 8.10 7.85
N ILE A 72 -23.04 8.73 6.98
CA ILE A 72 -23.42 9.86 6.13
C ILE A 72 -23.20 9.49 4.66
N GLU A 73 -24.26 9.48 3.85
CA GLU A 73 -24.25 9.03 2.43
C GLU A 73 -23.36 9.84 1.47
N LYS A 74 -22.81 10.96 1.94
CA LYS A 74 -21.93 11.84 1.17
C LYS A 74 -20.47 11.74 1.58
N ARG A 75 -20.13 10.86 2.53
CA ARG A 75 -18.78 10.71 3.06
C ARG A 75 -18.38 9.25 3.01
N TYR A 76 -17.57 8.88 2.03
CA TYR A 76 -17.10 7.50 1.88
C TYR A 76 -15.61 7.37 2.19
N THR A 77 -15.23 6.16 2.61
CA THR A 77 -13.86 5.69 2.56
C THR A 77 -13.79 4.44 1.69
N ALA A 78 -12.82 4.42 0.79
CA ALA A 78 -12.52 3.32 -0.11
C ALA A 78 -11.44 2.40 0.47
N PHE A 79 -11.60 1.09 0.28
CA PHE A 79 -10.69 0.05 0.77
C PHE A 79 -10.64 -1.14 -0.20
N GLY A 80 -9.63 -2.01 -0.02
CA GLY A 80 -9.56 -3.30 -0.72
C GLY A 80 -9.45 -3.16 -2.24
N PHE A 81 -8.47 -2.37 -2.68
CA PHE A 81 -8.23 -2.10 -4.09
C PHE A 81 -7.69 -3.35 -4.81
N GLU A 82 -8.28 -3.70 -5.96
CA GLU A 82 -7.80 -4.78 -6.84
C GLU A 82 -6.42 -4.49 -7.42
N LYS A 83 -6.14 -3.22 -7.75
CA LYS A 83 -4.87 -2.74 -8.29
C LYS A 83 -4.44 -1.46 -7.58
N ILE A 84 -3.13 -1.30 -7.40
CA ILE A 84 -2.53 -0.12 -6.75
C ILE A 84 -1.37 0.38 -7.62
N ASP A 85 -1.19 1.70 -7.67
CA ASP A 85 -0.07 2.32 -8.38
C ASP A 85 1.21 2.27 -7.54
N SER A 86 1.05 2.43 -6.23
CA SER A 86 2.19 2.35 -5.32
C SER A 86 1.79 1.96 -3.91
N ILE A 87 2.79 1.51 -3.16
CA ILE A 87 2.74 1.35 -1.72
C ILE A 87 3.96 2.06 -1.12
N LYS A 88 3.74 2.89 -0.10
CA LYS A 88 4.80 3.56 0.64
C LYS A 88 4.51 3.50 2.12
N THR A 89 5.33 2.78 2.86
CA THR A 89 5.08 2.52 4.28
C THR A 89 6.35 2.46 5.12
N LYS A 90 6.16 2.55 6.43
CA LYS A 90 7.20 2.40 7.44
C LYS A 90 6.82 1.32 8.44
N ILE A 91 7.69 0.34 8.64
CA ILE A 91 7.51 -0.78 9.56
C ILE A 91 8.37 -0.54 10.80
N ALA A 92 7.71 -0.44 11.96
CA ALA A 92 8.35 -0.28 13.28
C ALA A 92 9.40 0.85 13.33
N ASP A 93 9.18 1.92 12.56
CA ASP A 93 10.10 3.05 12.38
C ASP A 93 11.52 2.71 11.88
N LYS A 94 11.75 1.47 11.48
CA LYS A 94 13.07 0.95 11.10
C LYS A 94 13.18 0.60 9.64
N VAL A 95 12.09 0.17 9.01
CA VAL A 95 12.10 -0.26 7.62
C VAL A 95 11.17 0.62 6.82
N GLU A 96 11.70 1.30 5.82
CA GLU A 96 10.90 2.01 4.82
C GLU A 96 10.82 1.14 3.57
N ILE A 97 9.61 0.99 3.05
CA ILE A 97 9.32 0.25 1.82
C ILE A 97 8.60 1.19 0.89
N GLU A 98 9.09 1.29 -0.34
CA GLU A 98 8.43 1.99 -1.43
C GLU A 98 8.43 1.08 -2.65
N VAL A 99 7.25 0.79 -3.19
CA VAL A 99 7.10 0.03 -4.44
C VAL A 99 6.16 0.82 -5.33
N ASN A 100 6.59 1.09 -6.56
CA ASN A 100 5.79 1.70 -7.61
C ASN A 100 6.25 1.16 -8.99
N GLU A 101 5.66 1.66 -10.06
CA GLU A 101 5.98 1.23 -11.44
C GLU A 101 7.46 1.37 -11.79
N SER A 102 8.13 2.42 -11.31
CA SER A 102 9.52 2.76 -11.65
C SER A 102 10.57 2.13 -10.74
N LYS A 103 10.20 1.77 -9.50
CA LYS A 103 11.19 1.33 -8.50
C LYS A 103 10.58 0.48 -7.39
N THR A 104 11.41 -0.43 -6.89
CA THR A 104 11.27 -1.08 -5.58
C THR A 104 12.42 -0.64 -4.71
N PHE A 105 12.11 -0.08 -3.54
CA PHE A 105 13.07 0.44 -2.59
C PHE A 105 12.79 -0.12 -1.20
N LEU A 106 13.85 -0.60 -0.55
CA LEU A 106 13.85 -1.03 0.84
C LEU A 106 15.00 -0.33 1.57
N ASN A 107 14.67 0.34 2.67
CA ASN A 107 15.65 0.99 3.54
C ASN A 107 15.51 0.46 4.96
N TYR A 108 16.49 -0.30 5.41
CA TYR A 108 16.63 -0.72 6.79
C TYR A 108 17.50 0.29 7.54
N ASN A 109 16.85 1.17 8.30
CA ASN A 109 17.44 2.08 9.28
C ASN A 109 18.54 3.00 8.73
N ASN A 110 18.48 3.35 7.44
CA ASN A 110 19.53 4.08 6.71
C ASN A 110 20.89 3.37 6.66
N ILE A 111 20.95 2.09 7.02
CA ILE A 111 22.18 1.29 7.07
C ILE A 111 22.26 0.37 5.86
N ILE A 112 21.14 -0.26 5.49
CA ILE A 112 21.06 -1.15 4.33
C ILE A 112 19.97 -0.61 3.42
N LYS A 113 20.34 -0.28 2.18
CA LYS A 113 19.42 0.16 1.15
C LYS A 113 19.50 -0.78 -0.04
N LEU A 114 18.34 -1.19 -0.50
CA LEU A 114 18.16 -1.99 -1.70
C LEU A 114 17.27 -1.20 -2.64
N THR A 115 17.74 -1.03 -3.87
CA THR A 115 16.97 -0.41 -4.96
C THR A 115 16.96 -1.36 -6.15
N ILE A 116 15.78 -1.56 -6.72
CA ILE A 116 15.57 -2.22 -8.00
C ILE A 116 14.78 -1.27 -8.87
N ASP A 117 15.34 -0.88 -10.00
CA ASP A 117 14.74 0.01 -11.00
C ASP A 117 15.25 -0.36 -12.41
N ASP A 118 14.97 0.48 -13.39
CA ASP A 118 15.38 0.28 -14.79
C ASP A 118 16.91 0.28 -14.98
N GLU A 119 17.69 0.84 -14.03
CA GLU A 119 19.16 0.82 -14.07
C GLU A 119 19.73 -0.50 -13.52
N GLY A 120 18.93 -1.24 -12.74
CA GLY A 120 19.23 -2.60 -12.29
C GLY A 120 19.09 -2.78 -10.78
N PHE A 121 19.96 -3.62 -10.22
CA PHE A 121 19.97 -3.95 -8.79
C PHE A 121 21.11 -3.21 -8.07
N LEU A 122 20.77 -2.46 -7.02
CA LEU A 122 21.73 -1.78 -6.16
C LEU A 122 21.55 -2.21 -4.70
N LEU A 123 22.65 -2.61 -4.07
CA LEU A 123 22.74 -2.92 -2.65
C LEU A 123 23.80 -2.04 -1.99
N ASP A 124 23.36 -1.08 -1.17
CA ASP A 124 24.21 -0.26 -0.32
C ASP A 124 24.15 -0.79 1.11
N LEU A 125 25.30 -1.20 1.65
CA LEU A 125 25.43 -1.74 3.00
C LEU A 125 25.92 -0.72 4.03
N GLY A 126 26.11 0.56 3.66
CA GLY A 126 26.56 1.59 4.61
C GLY A 126 27.86 1.23 5.33
N GLY A 127 28.79 0.57 4.62
CA GLY A 127 30.06 0.09 5.17
C GLY A 127 29.97 -1.19 6.01
N LYS A 128 28.81 -1.85 6.09
CA LYS A 128 28.66 -3.16 6.74
C LYS A 128 29.21 -4.29 5.86
N PRO A 129 29.71 -5.39 6.48
CA PRO A 129 30.28 -6.50 5.72
C PRO A 129 29.21 -7.22 4.91
N PHE A 130 29.51 -7.45 3.63
CA PHE A 130 28.77 -8.39 2.79
C PHE A 130 29.35 -9.79 2.95
N LYS A 131 28.53 -10.79 3.31
CA LYS A 131 28.96 -12.18 3.44
C LYS A 131 28.07 -13.07 2.55
N ILE A 132 28.67 -13.72 1.57
CA ILE A 132 28.01 -14.74 0.74
C ILE A 132 28.42 -16.12 1.24
N ARG A 133 27.46 -17.04 1.38
CA ARG A 133 27.71 -18.44 1.72
C ARG A 133 27.37 -19.30 0.51
N GLY A 134 28.36 -20.03 0.01
CA GLY A 134 28.22 -20.88 -1.18
C GLY A 134 29.12 -20.43 -2.32
N ASN A 135 28.91 -21.02 -3.49
CA ASN A 135 29.62 -20.66 -4.71
C ASN A 135 29.03 -19.36 -5.29
N ILE A 136 29.88 -18.54 -5.90
CA ILE A 136 29.50 -17.34 -6.62
C ILE A 136 29.95 -17.54 -8.07
N GLU A 137 29.00 -17.41 -8.99
CA GLU A 137 29.27 -17.33 -10.41
C GLU A 137 28.86 -15.92 -10.86
N GLN A 138 29.72 -15.27 -11.63
CA GLN A 138 29.48 -13.93 -12.18
C GLN A 138 29.79 -13.96 -13.67
N ASP A 139 28.81 -13.55 -14.48
CA ASP A 139 29.01 -13.26 -15.89
C ASP A 139 29.27 -11.75 -16.07
N GLY A 140 30.39 -11.42 -16.71
CA GLY A 140 30.82 -10.05 -16.96
C GLY A 140 31.94 -9.55 -16.05
N ASP A 141 32.23 -8.26 -16.13
CA ASP A 141 33.40 -7.67 -15.49
C ASP A 141 33.21 -7.44 -13.99
N PHE A 142 34.24 -7.81 -13.20
CA PHE A 142 34.31 -7.49 -11.77
C PHE A 142 35.29 -6.34 -11.53
N LYS A 143 34.78 -5.20 -11.04
CA LYS A 143 35.59 -4.04 -10.67
C LYS A 143 35.52 -3.80 -9.16
N THR A 144 36.68 -3.66 -8.53
CA THR A 144 36.81 -3.32 -7.11
C THR A 144 37.92 -2.29 -6.90
N THR A 145 37.80 -1.50 -5.84
CA THR A 145 38.84 -0.56 -5.38
C THR A 145 39.66 -1.13 -4.23
N GLY A 146 39.17 -2.18 -3.56
CA GLY A 146 39.82 -2.83 -2.43
C GLY A 146 40.76 -3.96 -2.85
N LYS A 147 41.54 -4.46 -1.89
CA LYS A 147 42.35 -5.67 -2.08
C LYS A 147 41.44 -6.90 -2.14
N ILE A 148 41.78 -7.84 -3.01
CA ILE A 148 41.17 -9.16 -3.07
C ILE A 148 42.17 -10.14 -2.47
N GLU A 149 41.77 -10.82 -1.40
CA GLU A 149 42.53 -11.91 -0.80
C GLU A 149 41.76 -13.21 -1.04
N ALA A 150 42.43 -14.19 -1.65
CA ALA A 150 41.86 -15.50 -1.93
C ALA A 150 42.68 -16.56 -1.21
N GLU A 151 42.09 -17.18 -0.19
CA GLU A 151 42.67 -18.35 0.45
C GLU A 151 42.29 -19.59 -0.35
N LYS A 152 43.28 -20.28 -0.92
CA LYS A 152 43.06 -21.63 -1.44
C LYS A 152 42.84 -22.57 -0.26
N LYS A 153 41.68 -23.21 -0.21
CA LYS A 153 41.48 -24.41 0.60
C LYS A 153 42.13 -25.61 -0.06
#